data_AF-A0A2A4L4Y6-F1
#
_entry.id   AF-A0A2A4L4Y6-F1
#
_cell.length_a   1.000
_cell.length_b   1.000
_cell.length_c   1.000
_cell.angle_alpha   90.00
_cell.angle_beta   90.00
_cell.angle_gamma   90.00
#
_symmetry.space_group_name_H-M   'P 1'
#
loop_
_entity.id
_entity.type
_entity.pdbx_description
1 polymer ?
#
loop_
_entity_poly.entity_id
_entity_poly.type
_entity_poly.pdbx_seq_one_letter_code
_entity_poly.pdbx_strand_id
1 'polypeptide(L)'
;MKNFAYIINVFNMILKEENRDTIKYLQKILCTVILARYDDFVKDYKSFNNFKQYQTFEECLAFIFQIELNRIEKTLFLLEEFKNIQNDITRCMNVKIDNL
;
A
#
# COMPACT_ATOMS: atom_id res chain seq x y z
N MET A 1 17.64 1.58 -10.74
CA MET A 1 16.85 0.43 -11.25
C MET A 1 16.55 -0.66 -10.21
N LYS A 2 17.27 -0.79 -9.08
CA LYS A 2 16.97 -1.82 -8.05
C LYS A 2 15.59 -1.69 -7.38
N ASN A 3 15.06 -0.47 -7.24
CA ASN A 3 13.77 -0.23 -6.56
C ASN A 3 12.57 -0.66 -7.40
N PHE A 4 12.65 -0.45 -8.72
CA PHE A 4 11.55 -0.70 -9.63
C PHE A 4 11.13 -2.18 -9.68
N ALA A 5 12.11 -3.10 -9.81
CA ALA A 5 11.85 -4.54 -9.82
C ALA A 5 11.24 -5.04 -8.48
N TYR A 6 11.65 -4.44 -7.36
CA TYR A 6 11.07 -4.75 -6.06
C TYR A 6 9.58 -4.35 -5.98
N ILE A 7 9.26 -3.12 -6.39
CA ILE A 7 7.88 -2.61 -6.40
C ILE A 7 6.98 -3.46 -7.31
N ILE A 8 7.47 -3.87 -8.49
CA ILE A 8 6.78 -4.82 -9.38
C ILE A 8 6.39 -6.08 -8.63
N ASN A 9 7.37 -6.70 -7.98
CA ASN A 9 7.18 -7.98 -7.33
C ASN A 9 6.16 -7.88 -6.19
N VAL A 10 6.19 -6.78 -5.44
CA VAL A 10 5.21 -6.49 -4.38
C VAL A 10 3.80 -6.38 -4.97
N PHE A 11 3.59 -5.57 -6.01
CA PHE A 11 2.27 -5.43 -6.61
C PHE A 11 1.77 -6.74 -7.24
N ASN A 12 2.63 -7.47 -7.95
CA ASN A 12 2.27 -8.78 -8.50
C ASN A 12 1.93 -9.81 -7.43
N MET A 13 2.59 -9.76 -6.27
CA MET A 13 2.28 -10.61 -5.13
C MET A 13 0.89 -10.28 -4.58
N ILE A 14 0.58 -9.00 -4.37
CA ILE A 14 -0.74 -8.57 -3.89
C ILE A 14 -1.84 -8.94 -4.90
N LEU A 15 -1.57 -8.77 -6.19
CA LEU A 15 -2.54 -9.08 -7.24
C LEU A 15 -2.93 -10.57 -7.31
N LYS A 16 -2.12 -11.47 -6.73
CA LYS A 16 -2.36 -12.92 -6.67
C LYS A 16 -3.02 -13.36 -5.37
N GLU A 17 -3.15 -12.48 -4.38
CA GLU A 17 -3.75 -12.81 -3.09
C GLU A 17 -5.29 -12.75 -3.18
N GLU A 18 -5.95 -13.81 -2.74
CA GLU A 18 -7.41 -13.93 -2.79
C GLU A 18 -8.12 -13.00 -1.80
N ASN A 19 -7.51 -12.72 -0.64
CA ASN A 19 -8.07 -11.90 0.44
C ASN A 19 -7.57 -10.44 0.44
N ARG A 20 -7.09 -9.97 -0.72
CA ARG A 20 -6.50 -8.63 -0.86
C ARG A 20 -7.49 -7.50 -0.54
N ASP A 21 -8.78 -7.78 -0.56
CA ASP A 21 -9.90 -6.89 -0.21
C ASP A 21 -10.12 -6.70 1.30
N THR A 22 -9.37 -7.41 2.13
CA THR A 22 -9.51 -7.31 3.59
C THR A 22 -8.65 -6.18 4.17
N ILE A 23 -9.21 -5.44 5.14
CA ILE A 23 -8.48 -4.41 5.91
C ILE A 23 -7.26 -4.99 6.61
N LYS A 24 -7.38 -6.23 7.12
CA LYS A 24 -6.27 -6.94 7.75
C LYS A 24 -5.10 -7.15 6.78
N TYR A 25 -5.38 -7.55 5.54
CA TYR A 25 -4.34 -7.74 4.53
C TYR A 25 -3.75 -6.40 4.06
N LEU A 26 -4.60 -5.39 3.84
CA LEU A 26 -4.17 -4.02 3.56
C LEU A 26 -3.17 -3.52 4.62
N GLN A 27 -3.54 -3.57 5.89
CA GLN A 27 -2.68 -3.11 6.99
C GLN A 27 -1.36 -3.89 7.03
N LYS A 28 -1.41 -5.21 6.87
CA LYS A 28 -0.22 -6.06 6.81
C LYS A 28 0.74 -5.58 5.74
N ILE A 29 0.27 -5.37 4.51
CA ILE A 29 1.13 -4.98 3.38
C ILE A 29 1.62 -3.54 3.53
N LEU A 30 0.77 -2.63 4.00
CA LEU A 30 1.17 -1.25 4.28
C LEU A 30 2.29 -1.21 5.31
N CYS A 31 2.11 -1.84 6.47
CA CYS A 31 3.07 -1.80 7.56
C CYS A 31 4.37 -2.56 7.28
N THR A 32 4.32 -3.67 6.52
CA THR A 32 5.50 -4.51 6.29
C THR A 32 6.32 -4.09 5.08
N VAL A 33 5.71 -3.41 4.10
CA VAL A 33 6.34 -3.21 2.79
C VAL A 33 6.19 -1.78 2.30
N ILE A 34 4.94 -1.32 2.11
CA ILE A 34 4.69 -0.09 1.35
C ILE A 34 5.14 1.14 2.14
N LEU A 35 4.75 1.26 3.42
CA LEU A 35 5.02 2.46 4.22
C LEU A 35 6.51 2.69 4.42
N ALA A 36 7.31 1.64 4.63
CA ALA A 36 8.76 1.76 4.81
C ALA A 36 9.49 2.41 3.62
N ARG A 37 8.85 2.43 2.44
CA ARG A 37 9.39 3.00 1.20
C ARG A 37 8.33 3.80 0.43
N TYR A 38 7.44 4.46 1.15
CA TYR A 38 6.24 5.09 0.60
C TYR A 38 6.54 5.96 -0.63
N ASP A 39 7.58 6.79 -0.53
CA ASP A 39 7.93 7.72 -1.61
C ASP A 39 8.42 6.99 -2.88
N ASP A 40 9.12 5.87 -2.72
CA ASP A 40 9.54 5.03 -3.85
C ASP A 40 8.29 4.46 -4.56
N PHE A 41 7.30 3.97 -3.80
CA PHE A 41 6.05 3.43 -4.36
C PHE A 41 5.23 4.52 -5.07
N VAL A 42 5.07 5.70 -4.46
CA VAL A 42 4.34 6.83 -5.05
C VAL A 42 5.01 7.32 -6.34
N LYS A 43 6.34 7.33 -6.38
CA LYS A 43 7.07 7.76 -7.56
C LYS A 43 6.97 6.75 -8.71
N ASP A 44 7.10 5.47 -8.41
CA ASP A 44 7.33 4.45 -9.43
C ASP A 44 6.04 3.73 -9.88
N TYR A 45 4.89 3.89 -9.22
CA TYR A 45 3.67 3.15 -9.62
C TYR A 45 3.20 3.45 -11.05
N LYS A 46 3.41 4.68 -11.55
CA LYS A 46 3.03 5.05 -12.93
C LYS A 46 3.94 4.43 -13.99
N SER A 47 5.07 3.85 -13.60
CA SER A 47 5.92 3.12 -14.54
C SER A 47 5.31 1.76 -14.93
N PHE A 48 4.23 1.32 -14.27
CA PHE A 48 3.47 0.11 -14.62
C PHE A 48 2.35 0.42 -15.61
N ASN A 49 2.34 -0.24 -16.76
CA ASN A 49 1.33 -0.01 -17.81
C ASN A 49 -0.11 -0.13 -17.28
N ASN A 50 -0.37 -1.09 -16.39
CA ASN A 50 -1.69 -1.33 -15.82
C ASN A 50 -2.12 -0.25 -14.80
N PHE A 51 -1.17 0.54 -14.28
CA PHE A 51 -1.42 1.55 -13.25
C PHE A 51 -1.24 2.99 -13.72
N LYS A 52 -0.76 3.21 -14.95
CA LYS A 52 -0.63 4.55 -15.58
C LYS A 52 -1.93 5.36 -15.59
N GLN A 53 -3.07 4.68 -15.61
CA GLN A 53 -4.39 5.28 -15.66
C GLN A 53 -4.82 5.94 -14.34
N TYR A 54 -4.24 5.54 -13.20
CA TYR A 54 -4.56 6.10 -11.89
C TYR A 54 -3.81 7.42 -11.69
N GLN A 55 -4.54 8.44 -11.23
CA GLN A 55 -4.01 9.79 -11.02
C GLN A 55 -3.21 9.88 -9.73
N THR A 56 -3.70 9.20 -8.68
CA THR A 56 -3.10 9.16 -7.34
C THR A 56 -2.61 7.76 -6.99
N PHE A 57 -1.71 7.69 -6.00
CA PHE A 57 -1.23 6.40 -5.53
C PHE A 57 -2.34 5.66 -4.76
N GLU A 58 -3.19 6.40 -4.07
CA GLU A 58 -4.35 5.93 -3.33
C GLU A 58 -5.37 5.24 -4.26
N GLU A 59 -5.65 5.80 -5.44
CA GLU A 59 -6.46 5.16 -6.47
C GLU A 59 -5.85 3.84 -6.97
N CYS A 60 -4.53 3.82 -7.16
CA CYS A 60 -3.80 2.61 -7.52
C CYS A 60 -3.92 1.53 -6.43
N LEU A 61 -3.77 1.90 -5.16
CA LEU A 61 -3.96 0.99 -4.02
C LEU A 61 -5.41 0.51 -3.91
N ALA A 62 -6.39 1.38 -4.10
CA ALA A 62 -7.81 1.02 -4.10
C ALA A 62 -8.10 -0.07 -5.14
N PHE A 63 -7.52 0.05 -6.34
CA PHE A 63 -7.60 -0.99 -7.36
C PHE A 63 -6.88 -2.28 -6.95
N ILE A 64 -5.61 -2.19 -6.52
CA ILE A 64 -4.77 -3.35 -6.19
C ILE A 64 -5.39 -4.18 -5.07
N PHE A 65 -5.90 -3.52 -4.04
CA PHE A 65 -6.53 -4.17 -2.90
C PHE A 65 -8.02 -4.43 -3.12
N GLN A 66 -8.68 -3.88 -4.15
CA GLN A 66 -10.14 -3.95 -4.31
C GLN A 66 -10.89 -3.38 -3.09
N ILE A 67 -10.37 -2.29 -2.52
CA ILE A 67 -10.93 -1.59 -1.37
C ILE A 67 -11.36 -0.19 -1.84
N GLU A 68 -12.47 0.31 -1.31
CA GLU A 68 -12.95 1.66 -1.61
C GLU A 68 -11.88 2.73 -1.34
N LEU A 69 -11.74 3.70 -2.24
CA LEU A 69 -10.73 4.77 -2.15
C LEU A 69 -10.76 5.48 -0.78
N ASN A 70 -11.94 5.85 -0.29
CA ASN A 70 -12.11 6.49 1.02
C ASN A 70 -11.53 5.64 2.18
N ARG A 71 -11.63 4.30 2.08
CA ARG A 71 -11.06 3.40 3.09
C ARG A 71 -9.54 3.34 3.00
N ILE A 72 -8.97 3.37 1.78
CA ILE A 72 -7.52 3.50 1.57
C ILE A 72 -7.01 4.82 2.16
N GLU A 73 -7.65 5.93 1.81
CA GLU A 73 -7.26 7.28 2.27
C GLU A 73 -7.29 7.37 3.80
N LYS A 74 -8.36 6.94 4.44
CA LYS A 74 -8.44 6.92 5.91
C LYS A 74 -7.40 6.00 6.54
N THR A 75 -7.14 4.84 5.95
CA THR A 75 -6.10 3.92 6.43
C THR A 75 -4.71 4.58 6.36
N LEU A 76 -4.39 5.22 5.24
CA LEU A 76 -3.11 5.90 5.06
C LEU A 76 -2.96 7.12 5.97
N PHE A 77 -4.05 7.82 6.27
CA PHE A 77 -4.07 8.90 7.25
C PHE A 77 -3.75 8.37 8.66
N LEU A 78 -4.40 7.28 9.09
CA LEU A 78 -4.12 6.65 10.39
C LEU A 78 -2.68 6.14 10.52
N LEU A 79 -2.07 5.76 9.40
CA LEU A 79 -0.71 5.22 9.35
C LEU A 79 0.33 6.22 8.85
N GLU A 80 -0.02 7.51 8.78
CA GLU A 80 0.83 8.55 8.17
C GLU A 80 2.20 8.66 8.84
N GLU A 81 2.25 8.53 10.17
CA GLU A 81 3.49 8.62 10.94
C GLU A 81 4.52 7.53 10.61
N PHE A 82 4.12 6.44 9.94
CA PHE A 82 5.01 5.32 9.59
C PHE A 82 5.61 5.43 8.18
N LYS A 83 5.24 6.45 7.40
CA LYS A 83 5.77 6.64 6.04
C LYS A 83 7.28 6.88 6.07
N ASN A 84 7.99 6.11 5.27
CA ASN A 84 9.45 6.07 5.15
C ASN A 84 10.19 5.77 6.46
N ILE A 85 9.50 5.19 7.46
CA ILE A 85 10.12 4.69 8.68
C ILE A 85 10.39 3.19 8.55
N GLN A 86 11.64 2.81 8.78
CA GLN A 86 12.04 1.40 8.83
C GLN A 86 11.92 0.86 10.26
N ASN A 87 11.66 -0.45 10.37
CA ASN A 87 11.67 -1.20 11.64
C ASN A 87 10.59 -0.85 12.67
N ASP A 88 9.48 -0.21 12.27
CA ASP A 88 8.35 0.13 13.18
C ASP A 88 7.07 -0.68 12.90
N ILE A 89 7.26 -1.88 12.33
CA ILE A 89 6.17 -2.76 11.88
C ILE A 89 5.22 -3.08 13.04
N THR A 90 5.75 -3.38 14.23
CA THR A 90 4.95 -3.74 15.40
C THR A 90 4.02 -2.61 15.83
N ARG A 91 4.51 -1.36 15.86
CA ARG A 91 3.67 -0.21 16.25
C ARG A 91 2.62 0.08 15.18
N CYS A 92 3.00 0.00 13.90
CA CYS A 92 2.08 0.16 12.78
C CYS A 92 0.95 -0.88 12.78
N MET A 93 1.26 -2.16 13.05
CA MET A 93 0.27 -3.24 13.13
C MET A 93 -0.66 -3.13 14.34
N ASN A 94 -0.29 -2.36 15.37
CA ASN A 94 -1.12 -2.15 16.57
C ASN A 94 -2.12 -0.99 16.41
N VAL A 95 -2.04 -0.20 15.33
CA VAL A 95 -3.03 0.84 15.04
C VAL A 95 -4.37 0.17 14.72
N LYS A 96 -5.43 0.60 15.40
CA LYS A 96 -6.78 0.08 15.18
C LYS A 96 -7.38 0.72 13.92
N ILE A 97 -7.72 -0.11 12.94
CA ILE A 97 -8.33 0.29 11.67
C ILE A 97 -9.82 -0.15 11.60
N ASP A 98 -10.29 -0.91 12.59
CA ASP A 98 -11.61 -1.57 12.62
C ASP A 98 -12.84 -0.65 12.67
N ASN A 99 -12.65 0.68 12.70
CA ASN A 99 -13.73 1.67 12.69
C ASN A 99 -13.93 2.34 11.31
N LEU A 100 -13.50 1.69 10.22
CA LEU A 100 -13.62 2.18 8.84
C LEU A 100 -14.86 1.69 8.07
#